data_AF-A0A9N9MPW9-F1
#
_entry.id   AF-A0A9N9MPW9-F1
#
_cell.length_a   1.000
_cell.length_b   1.000
_cell.length_c   1.000
_cell.angle_alpha   90.00
_cell.angle_beta   90.00
_cell.angle_gamma   90.00
#
_symmetry.space_group_name_H-M   'P 1'
#
loop_
_entity.id
_entity.type
_entity.pdbx_description
1 polymer ?
#
loop_
_entity_poly.entity_id
_entity_poly.type
_entity_poly.pdbx_seq_one_letter_code
_entity_poly.pdbx_strand_id
1 'polypeptide(L)'
;MMKERRQNKGNPREYKRIQCIIKQEIRKAKEKELLEKCREIEHNQNMHDDFNVYRKVREVTRKDHRNNCKPLVNEAGEIIIDAEKKKEAGKTYLEELFHDVRKKQKPNIGEGPEILVDEVKAAISESSWSEPNKDWIPKVTERR
;
A
#
# COMPACT_ATOMS: atom_id res chain seq x y z
N MET A 1 -37.45 -22.58 -2.89
CA MET A 1 -36.95 -21.64 -3.92
C MET A 1 -35.91 -22.20 -4.91
N MET A 2 -34.67 -22.53 -4.52
CA MET A 2 -33.65 -22.96 -5.51
C MET A 2 -33.96 -24.31 -6.19
N LYS A 3 -34.55 -25.26 -5.44
CA LYS A 3 -35.00 -26.56 -5.97
C LYS A 3 -36.18 -26.40 -6.95
N GLU A 4 -37.16 -25.58 -6.60
CA GLU A 4 -38.32 -25.25 -7.45
C GLU A 4 -37.91 -24.56 -8.75
N ARG A 5 -36.90 -23.67 -8.70
CA ARG A 5 -36.34 -23.06 -9.91
C ARG A 5 -35.76 -24.10 -10.87
N ARG A 6 -35.06 -25.11 -10.33
CA ARG A 6 -34.46 -26.19 -11.15
C ARG A 6 -35.53 -27.09 -11.77
N GLN A 7 -36.63 -27.33 -11.07
CA GLN A 7 -37.75 -28.14 -11.55
C GLN A 7 -38.54 -27.43 -12.67
N ASN A 8 -38.63 -26.11 -12.65
CA ASN A 8 -39.37 -25.32 -13.64
C ASN A 8 -38.56 -24.92 -14.90
N LYS A 9 -37.46 -25.61 -15.23
CA LYS A 9 -36.66 -25.29 -16.44
C LYS A 9 -37.45 -25.33 -17.75
N GLY A 10 -38.45 -26.21 -17.84
CA GLY A 10 -39.32 -26.34 -19.01
C GLY A 10 -40.42 -25.28 -19.11
N ASN A 11 -40.65 -24.48 -18.05
CA ASN A 11 -41.64 -23.41 -18.03
C ASN A 11 -40.95 -22.03 -17.89
N PRO A 12 -40.74 -21.29 -18.99
CA PRO A 12 -39.97 -20.05 -18.98
C PRO A 12 -40.57 -18.95 -18.10
N ARG A 13 -41.91 -18.89 -18.00
CA ARG A 13 -42.60 -17.86 -17.19
C ARG A 13 -42.35 -18.09 -15.71
N GLU A 14 -42.59 -19.31 -15.23
CA GLU A 14 -42.44 -19.63 -13.81
C GLU A 14 -40.98 -19.65 -13.39
N TYR A 15 -40.07 -20.12 -14.25
CA TYR A 15 -38.63 -20.03 -14.02
C TYR A 15 -38.17 -18.58 -13.78
N LYS A 16 -38.61 -17.63 -14.62
CA LYS A 16 -38.28 -16.21 -14.47
C LYS A 16 -38.87 -15.63 -13.19
N ARG A 17 -40.13 -15.94 -12.87
CA ARG A 17 -40.79 -15.49 -11.63
C ARG A 17 -39.99 -15.93 -10.40
N ILE A 18 -39.65 -17.22 -10.30
CA ILE A 18 -38.88 -17.76 -9.16
C ILE A 18 -37.47 -17.12 -9.11
N GLN A 19 -36.83 -16.92 -10.27
CA GLN A 19 -35.52 -16.24 -10.33
C GLN A 19 -35.59 -14.80 -9.83
N CYS A 20 -36.66 -14.06 -10.14
CA CYS A 20 -36.87 -12.70 -9.62
C CYS A 20 -37.00 -12.70 -8.09
N ILE A 21 -37.79 -13.61 -7.53
CA ILE A 21 -37.95 -13.76 -6.08
C ILE A 21 -36.61 -14.10 -5.43
N ILE A 22 -35.86 -15.06 -5.97
CA ILE A 22 -34.53 -15.42 -5.47
C ILE A 22 -33.59 -14.20 -5.46
N LYS A 23 -33.54 -13.43 -6.55
CA LYS A 23 -32.72 -12.22 -6.61
C LYS A 23 -33.14 -11.17 -5.58
N GLN A 24 -34.44 -11.03 -5.35
CA GLN A 24 -34.98 -10.12 -4.35
C GLN A 24 -34.58 -10.54 -2.94
N GLU A 25 -34.70 -11.82 -2.60
CA GLU A 25 -34.28 -12.35 -1.30
C GLU A 25 -32.77 -12.24 -1.10
N ILE A 26 -31.96 -12.47 -2.15
CA ILE A 26 -30.51 -12.22 -2.09
C ILE A 26 -30.21 -10.73 -1.81
N ARG A 27 -30.93 -9.79 -2.45
CA ARG A 27 -30.76 -8.36 -2.19
C ARG A 27 -31.10 -8.02 -0.73
N LYS A 28 -32.24 -8.47 -0.23
CA LYS A 28 -32.64 -8.29 1.17
C LYS A 28 -31.61 -8.86 2.15
N ALA A 29 -31.09 -10.04 1.86
CA ALA A 29 -30.06 -10.66 2.70
C ALA A 29 -28.77 -9.84 2.73
N LYS A 30 -28.29 -9.35 1.57
CA LYS A 30 -27.12 -8.46 1.48
C LYS A 30 -27.34 -7.13 2.19
N GLU A 31 -28.53 -6.55 2.06
CA GLU A 31 -28.91 -5.31 2.73
C GLU A 31 -28.90 -5.50 4.25
N LYS A 32 -29.50 -6.59 4.75
CA LYS A 32 -29.48 -6.95 6.16
C LYS A 32 -28.05 -7.12 6.69
N GLU A 33 -27.20 -7.83 5.94
CA GLU A 33 -25.79 -8.03 6.29
C GLU A 33 -25.04 -6.69 6.38
N LEU A 34 -25.25 -5.79 5.40
CA LEU A 34 -24.62 -4.47 5.40
C LEU A 34 -25.10 -3.61 6.58
N LEU A 35 -26.39 -3.65 6.87
CA LEU A 35 -26.99 -2.91 7.98
C LEU A 35 -26.45 -3.39 9.33
N GLU A 36 -26.23 -4.68 9.50
CA GLU A 36 -25.60 -5.24 10.70
C GLU A 36 -24.16 -4.74 10.87
N LYS A 37 -23.39 -4.70 9.77
CA LYS A 37 -22.04 -4.14 9.77
C LYS A 37 -22.03 -2.65 10.14
N CYS A 38 -23.00 -1.87 9.67
CA CYS A 38 -23.14 -0.47 10.06
C CYS A 38 -23.44 -0.31 11.55
N ARG A 39 -24.35 -1.12 12.11
CA ARG A 39 -24.65 -1.11 13.55
C ARG A 39 -23.43 -1.44 14.40
N GLU A 40 -22.60 -2.38 13.95
CA GLU A 40 -21.36 -2.72 14.65
C GLU A 40 -20.37 -1.54 14.66
N ILE A 41 -20.28 -0.79 13.57
CA ILE A 41 -19.46 0.44 13.50
C ILE A 41 -19.99 1.48 14.49
N GLU A 42 -21.30 1.74 14.48
CA GLU A 42 -21.96 2.68 15.40
C GLU A 42 -21.76 2.28 16.87
N HIS A 43 -21.82 0.97 17.17
CA HIS A 43 -21.54 0.46 18.51
C HIS A 43 -20.09 0.72 18.93
N ASN A 44 -19.10 0.40 18.09
CA ASN A 44 -17.69 0.66 18.39
C ASN A 44 -17.42 2.17 18.56
N GLN A 45 -18.09 3.01 17.78
CA GLN A 45 -18.00 4.47 17.89
C GLN A 45 -18.57 4.97 19.22
N ASN A 46 -19.71 4.44 19.66
CA ASN A 46 -20.29 4.77 20.97
C ASN A 46 -19.40 4.33 22.15
N MET A 47 -18.62 3.27 21.97
CA MET A 47 -17.65 2.78 22.95
C MET A 47 -16.29 3.51 22.88
N HIS A 48 -16.16 4.53 22.03
CA HIS A 48 -14.90 5.24 21.76
C HIS A 48 -13.74 4.32 21.35
N ASP A 49 -14.04 3.21 20.67
CA ASP A 49 -13.06 2.26 20.17
C ASP A 49 -12.69 2.59 18.72
N ASP A 50 -11.91 3.66 18.57
CA ASP A 50 -11.50 4.20 17.26
C ASP A 50 -10.72 3.17 16.41
N PHE A 51 -9.98 2.27 17.06
CA PHE A 51 -9.25 1.20 16.38
C PHE A 51 -10.21 0.24 15.68
N ASN A 52 -11.24 -0.24 16.40
CA ASN A 52 -12.21 -1.17 15.83
C ASN A 52 -13.17 -0.50 14.84
N VAL A 53 -13.49 0.79 15.04
CA VAL A 53 -14.20 1.60 14.04
C VAL A 53 -13.40 1.63 12.73
N TYR A 54 -12.13 2.03 12.77
CA TYR A 54 -11.30 2.11 11.57
C TYR A 54 -11.16 0.75 10.87
N ARG A 55 -10.91 -0.31 11.64
CA ARG A 55 -10.80 -1.68 11.11
C ARG A 55 -12.10 -2.09 10.39
N LYS A 56 -13.25 -1.92 11.03
CA LYS A 56 -14.54 -2.34 10.46
C LYS A 56 -14.96 -1.47 9.28
N VAL A 57 -14.76 -0.16 9.35
CA VAL A 57 -14.97 0.75 8.20
C VAL A 57 -14.12 0.29 7.02
N ARG A 58 -12.85 -0.06 7.25
CA ARG A 58 -11.96 -0.57 6.20
C ARG A 58 -12.43 -1.90 5.63
N GLU A 59 -12.98 -2.80 6.44
CA GLU A 59 -13.58 -4.07 5.98
C GLU A 59 -14.82 -3.86 5.11
N VAL A 60 -15.71 -2.93 5.50
CA VAL A 60 -16.94 -2.64 4.76
C VAL A 60 -16.67 -1.88 3.46
N THR A 61 -15.72 -0.94 3.49
CA THR A 61 -15.43 -0.04 2.37
C THR A 61 -14.37 -0.55 1.40
N ARG A 62 -13.45 -1.45 1.81
CA ARG A 62 -12.56 -2.15 0.87
C ARG A 62 -13.37 -3.13 0.04
N LYS A 63 -14.01 -2.60 -0.99
CA LYS A 63 -14.11 -3.28 -2.28
C LYS A 63 -12.68 -3.53 -2.70
N ASP A 64 -12.27 -4.78 -2.58
CA ASP A 64 -11.17 -5.43 -3.28
C ASP A 64 -10.32 -4.41 -4.03
N HIS A 65 -9.30 -3.90 -3.34
CA HIS A 65 -8.11 -3.44 -4.03
C HIS A 65 -7.60 -4.70 -4.74
N ARG A 66 -8.17 -5.01 -5.91
CA ARG A 66 -7.50 -5.82 -6.91
C ARG A 66 -6.21 -5.05 -7.06
N ASN A 67 -5.12 -5.65 -6.58
CA ASN A 67 -3.80 -5.14 -6.86
C ASN A 67 -3.77 -5.02 -8.38
N ASN A 68 -3.96 -3.80 -8.89
CA ASN A 68 -3.72 -3.47 -10.27
C ASN A 68 -2.20 -3.44 -10.44
N CYS A 69 -1.54 -4.54 -10.08
CA CYS A 69 -0.15 -4.79 -10.42
C CYS A 69 -0.15 -4.95 -11.92
N LYS A 70 0.19 -3.86 -12.61
CA LYS A 70 0.46 -3.92 -14.04
C LYS A 70 1.64 -4.86 -14.22
N PRO A 71 1.55 -5.83 -15.15
CA PRO A 71 2.67 -6.71 -15.44
C PRO A 71 3.85 -5.89 -15.97
N LEU A 72 5.07 -6.25 -15.58
CA LEU A 72 6.27 -5.69 -16.16
C LEU A 72 6.40 -6.22 -17.59
N VAL A 73 6.63 -5.33 -18.55
CA VAL A 73 6.80 -5.67 -19.97
C VAL A 73 8.20 -5.29 -20.43
N ASN A 74 8.73 -6.04 -21.39
CA ASN A 74 9.95 -5.67 -22.10
C ASN A 74 9.65 -4.62 -23.19
N GLU A 75 10.68 -4.15 -23.88
CA GLU A 75 10.57 -3.18 -24.99
C GLU A 75 9.72 -3.70 -26.16
N ALA A 76 9.67 -5.03 -26.36
CA ALA A 76 8.84 -5.69 -27.37
C ALA A 76 7.35 -5.80 -26.96
N GLY A 77 6.99 -5.36 -25.75
CA GLY A 77 5.63 -5.42 -25.21
C GLY A 77 5.24 -6.77 -24.61
N GLU A 78 6.18 -7.69 -24.44
CA GLU A 78 5.96 -9.01 -23.86
C GLU A 78 6.07 -8.98 -22.33
N ILE A 79 5.24 -9.76 -21.65
CA ILE A 79 5.21 -9.81 -20.18
C ILE A 79 6.42 -10.57 -19.66
N ILE A 80 7.21 -9.92 -18.80
CA ILE A 80 8.33 -10.53 -18.09
C ILE A 80 7.78 -11.30 -16.89
N ILE A 81 7.74 -12.63 -16.99
CA ILE A 81 7.30 -13.51 -15.90
C ILE A 81 8.47 -13.85 -14.97
N ASP A 82 9.64 -14.14 -15.56
CA ASP A 82 10.84 -14.59 -14.88
C ASP A 82 11.40 -13.55 -13.90
N ALA A 83 11.88 -14.03 -12.73
CA ALA A 83 12.33 -13.17 -11.65
C ALA A 83 13.67 -12.49 -11.95
N GLU A 84 14.62 -13.19 -12.58
CA GLU A 84 15.93 -12.63 -12.91
C GLU A 84 15.79 -11.57 -14.02
N LYS A 85 14.98 -11.86 -15.04
CA LYS A 85 14.67 -10.88 -16.10
C LYS A 85 14.00 -9.61 -15.56
N LYS A 86 13.19 -9.70 -14.51
CA LYS A 86 12.61 -8.50 -13.86
C LYS A 86 13.67 -7.64 -13.18
N LYS A 87 14.64 -8.26 -12.50
CA LYS A 87 15.76 -7.55 -11.87
C LYS A 87 16.61 -6.84 -12.91
N GLU A 88 16.92 -7.54 -14.01
CA GLU A 88 17.69 -6.99 -15.12
C GLU A 88 16.96 -5.80 -15.75
N ALA A 89 15.68 -5.95 -16.10
CA ALA A 89 14.88 -4.85 -16.63
C ALA A 89 14.80 -3.65 -15.68
N GLY A 90 14.66 -3.88 -14.37
CA GLY A 90 14.69 -2.82 -13.37
C GLY A 90 16.04 -2.12 -13.27
N LYS A 91 17.14 -2.88 -13.40
CA LYS A 91 18.50 -2.33 -13.41
C LYS A 91 18.73 -1.46 -14.63
N THR A 92 18.41 -1.96 -15.83
CA THR A 92 18.52 -1.20 -17.08
C THR A 92 17.70 0.09 -17.01
N TYR A 93 16.46 0.01 -16.54
CA TYR A 93 15.61 1.19 -16.36
C TYR A 93 16.25 2.24 -15.43
N LEU A 94 16.84 1.82 -14.32
CA LEU A 94 17.51 2.73 -13.40
C LEU A 94 18.78 3.34 -14.01
N GLU A 95 19.57 2.54 -14.74
CA GLU A 95 20.77 3.01 -15.42
C GLU A 95 20.46 4.05 -16.50
N GLU A 96 19.37 3.87 -17.24
CA GLU A 96 18.88 4.83 -18.22
C GLU A 96 18.31 6.09 -17.56
N LEU A 97 17.44 5.92 -16.56
CA LEU A 97 16.78 7.03 -15.88
C LEU A 97 17.78 7.95 -15.18
N PHE A 98 18.84 7.38 -14.61
CA PHE A 98 19.87 8.09 -13.88
C PHE A 98 21.19 8.15 -14.64
N HIS A 99 21.16 8.09 -15.98
CA HIS A 99 22.34 8.28 -16.80
C HIS A 99 22.84 9.73 -16.67
N ASP A 100 23.67 10.00 -15.67
CA ASP A 100 24.17 11.34 -15.39
C ASP A 100 25.32 11.69 -16.34
N VAL A 101 24.99 12.50 -17.35
CA VAL A 101 25.93 12.99 -18.36
C VAL A 101 26.80 14.14 -17.85
N ARG A 102 26.55 14.63 -16.62
CA ARG A 102 27.35 15.72 -16.05
C ARG A 102 28.76 15.22 -15.78
N LYS A 103 29.77 16.02 -16.14
CA LYS A 103 31.17 15.74 -15.78
C LYS A 103 31.24 15.54 -14.27
N LYS A 104 31.78 14.41 -13.82
CA LYS A 104 32.13 14.18 -12.41
C LYS A 104 33.01 15.35 -11.97
N GLN A 105 32.43 16.29 -11.25
CA GLN A 105 33.20 17.35 -10.63
C GLN A 105 34.00 16.70 -9.52
N LYS A 106 35.30 16.97 -9.46
CA LYS A 106 36.06 16.66 -8.25
C LYS A 106 35.38 17.42 -7.12
N PRO A 107 35.12 16.79 -5.96
CA PRO A 107 34.59 17.53 -4.82
C PRO A 107 35.51 18.72 -4.60
N ASN A 108 34.95 19.92 -4.68
CA ASN A 108 35.69 21.10 -4.29
C ASN A 108 35.78 21.03 -2.78
N ILE A 109 36.87 20.44 -2.27
CA ILE A 109 37.24 20.50 -0.87
C ILE A 109 37.73 21.93 -0.65
N GLY A 110 36.80 22.88 -0.69
CA GLY A 110 37.06 24.20 -0.13
C GLY A 110 37.24 24.05 1.37
N GLU A 111 38.08 24.90 1.96
CA GLU A 111 38.02 25.16 3.39
C GLU A 111 36.66 25.79 3.69
N GLY A 112 35.67 24.94 3.94
CA GLY A 112 34.45 25.34 4.62
C GLY A 112 34.79 25.76 6.05
N PRO A 113 33.91 26.52 6.72
CA PRO A 113 34.11 26.83 8.14
C PRO A 113 34.31 25.53 8.93
N GLU A 114 35.28 25.54 9.84
CA GLU A 114 35.59 24.39 10.69
C GLU A 114 34.35 24.10 11.54
N ILE A 115 33.67 22.99 11.26
CA ILE A 115 32.47 22.59 11.99
C ILE A 115 32.91 22.28 13.42
N LEU A 116 32.40 23.03 14.38
CA LEU A 116 32.73 22.86 15.79
C LEU A 116 32.06 21.60 16.33
N VAL A 117 32.76 20.88 17.22
CA VAL A 117 32.24 19.69 17.89
C VAL A 117 30.91 20.00 18.61
N ASP A 118 30.77 21.21 19.13
CA ASP A 118 29.58 21.66 19.85
C ASP A 118 28.38 21.88 18.92
N GLU A 119 28.60 22.37 17.69
CA GLU A 119 27.54 22.49 16.68
C GLU A 119 27.01 21.11 16.29
N VAL A 120 27.91 20.12 16.11
CA VAL A 120 27.53 18.74 15.80
C VAL A 120 26.75 18.11 16.95
N LYS A 121 27.19 18.32 18.19
CA LYS A 121 26.49 17.81 19.40
C LYS A 121 25.11 18.44 19.56
N ALA A 122 24.99 19.75 19.35
CA ALA A 122 23.71 20.45 19.40
C ALA A 122 22.74 19.91 18.35
N ALA A 123 23.17 19.79 17.10
CA ALA A 123 22.34 19.26 16.01
C ALA A 123 21.90 17.80 16.24
N ILE A 124 22.79 16.96 16.78
CA ILE A 124 22.45 15.57 17.15
C ILE A 124 21.42 15.56 18.28
N SER A 125 21.59 16.40 19.30
CA SER A 125 20.67 16.47 20.45
C SER A 125 19.27 16.97 20.07
N GLU A 126 19.18 17.83 19.06
CA GLU A 126 17.92 18.38 18.55
C GLU A 126 17.23 17.42 17.58
N SER A 127 18.00 16.51 16.95
CA SER A 127 17.46 15.44 16.13
C SER A 127 16.82 14.35 17.01
N SER A 128 15.53 14.10 16.83
CA SER A 128 14.76 13.12 17.63
C SER A 128 15.09 11.65 17.31
N TRP A 129 16.28 11.37 16.80
CA TRP A 129 16.73 10.02 16.46
C TRP A 129 17.38 9.40 17.69
N SER A 130 16.72 8.38 18.25
CA SER A 130 17.22 7.57 19.36
C SER A 130 18.63 7.02 19.07
N GLU A 131 19.58 7.40 19.93
CA GLU A 131 20.98 6.98 20.03
C GLU A 131 21.71 6.61 18.73
N PRO A 132 22.56 7.52 18.19
CA PRO A 132 23.43 7.18 17.07
C PRO A 132 24.48 6.15 17.51
N ASN A 133 24.64 5.09 16.71
CA ASN A 133 25.71 4.12 16.83
C ASN A 133 27.07 4.85 16.81
N LYS A 134 27.84 4.73 17.90
CA LYS A 134 29.06 5.53 18.17
C LYS A 134 30.19 5.35 17.15
N ASP A 135 30.08 4.36 16.28
CA ASP A 135 31.07 4.02 15.25
C ASP A 135 31.08 5.00 14.05
N TRP A 136 30.06 5.86 13.90
CA TRP A 136 29.95 6.79 12.75
C TRP A 136 30.44 8.22 13.02
N ILE A 137 30.83 8.54 14.26
CA ILE A 137 31.31 9.89 14.60
C ILE A 137 32.77 10.01 14.09
N PRO A 138 33.07 10.91 13.14
CA PRO A 138 34.44 11.14 12.70
C PRO A 138 35.30 11.52 13.90
N LYS A 139 36.53 11.00 13.99
CA LYS A 139 37.49 11.40 15.03
C LYS A 139 37.89 12.86 14.79
N VAL A 140 37.13 13.78 15.37
CA VAL A 140 37.49 15.20 15.38
C VAL A 140 38.65 15.36 16.36
N THR A 141 39.75 15.92 15.88
CA THR A 141 40.94 16.19 16.71
C THR A 141 40.65 17.33 17.67
N GLU A 142 40.65 17.05 18.96
CA GLU A 142 40.54 18.03 20.04
C GLU A 142 41.83 18.85 20.11
N ARG A 143 41.78 20.16 19.83
CA ARG A 143 42.88 21.08 20.19
C ARG A 143 42.66 21.61 21.61
N ARG A 144 43.72 21.53 22.42
CA ARG A 144 43.88 22.21 23.70
C ARG A 144 43.96 23.73 23.52
#